data_AF-A0A924I3W1-F1
#
_entry.id   AF-A0A924I3W1-F1
#
_cell.length_a   1.000
_cell.length_b   1.000
_cell.length_c   1.000
_cell.angle_alpha   90.00
_cell.angle_beta   90.00
_cell.angle_gamma   90.00
#
_symmetry.space_group_name_H-M   'P 1'
#
loop_
_entity.id
_entity.type
_entity.pdbx_description
1 polymer ?
#
loop_
_entity_poly.entity_id
_entity_poly.type
_entity_poly.pdbx_seq_one_letter_code
_entity_poly.pdbx_strand_id
1 'polypeptide(L)'
;MTDRTSTGLASPWPGDRGAARASAAFSRGDHSRLGQWFWTIDKLLLTFVIVLIGCGIIAVAAASPAAAQRLSGANFKYGDLYFLKRQILWVIAGVPVMLGVSMLPIVWAKRLSIIGTVVLLVCLMLVPFFGAGANGAQRWL
;
A
#
# COMPACT_ATOMS: atom_id res chain seq x y z
N MET A 1 -51.17 -27.89 -28.81
CA MET A 1 -51.66 -29.12 -28.15
C MET A 1 -50.56 -30.16 -28.34
N THR A 2 -49.75 -30.53 -27.36
CA THR A 2 -49.88 -30.52 -25.90
C THR A 2 -48.53 -30.31 -25.23
N ASP A 3 -48.60 -29.58 -24.13
CA ASP A 3 -47.61 -29.39 -23.07
C ASP A 3 -46.98 -30.71 -22.59
N ARG A 4 -45.67 -30.70 -22.27
CA ARG A 4 -45.07 -31.67 -21.35
C ARG A 4 -43.94 -31.01 -20.56
N THR A 5 -44.38 -30.26 -19.56
CA THR A 5 -43.73 -30.05 -18.26
C THR A 5 -42.73 -31.15 -17.90
N SER A 6 -41.45 -30.83 -17.92
CA SER A 6 -40.39 -31.63 -17.30
C SER A 6 -40.52 -31.52 -15.77
N THR A 7 -41.38 -32.36 -15.21
CA THR A 7 -41.50 -32.61 -13.77
C THR A 7 -40.19 -33.17 -13.24
N GLY A 8 -39.72 -32.58 -12.14
CA GLY A 8 -38.49 -32.96 -11.44
C GLY A 8 -38.46 -34.44 -11.10
N LEU A 9 -37.50 -35.14 -11.69
CA LEU A 9 -37.10 -36.47 -11.27
C LEU A 9 -36.25 -36.32 -10.01
N ALA A 10 -36.85 -36.58 -8.85
CA ALA A 10 -36.13 -36.86 -7.63
C ALA A 10 -35.24 -38.09 -7.85
N SER A 11 -33.94 -37.98 -7.56
CA SER A 11 -32.99 -39.09 -7.69
C SER A 11 -33.40 -40.25 -6.76
N PRO A 12 -33.39 -41.51 -7.24
CA PRO A 12 -33.87 -42.66 -6.44
C PRO A 12 -32.85 -43.24 -5.44
N TRP A 13 -31.66 -42.67 -5.30
CA TRP A 13 -30.59 -43.27 -4.52
C TRP A 13 -30.56 -42.74 -3.07
N PRO A 14 -30.38 -43.59 -2.03
CA PRO A 14 -30.36 -43.13 -0.63
C PRO A 14 -29.03 -42.52 -0.14
N GLY A 15 -28.10 -42.09 -1.01
CA GLY A 15 -26.70 -41.81 -0.63
C GLY A 15 -26.14 -40.43 -1.01
N ASP A 16 -26.84 -39.67 -1.85
CA ASP A 16 -26.35 -38.46 -2.52
C ASP A 16 -26.43 -37.19 -1.65
N ARG A 17 -27.18 -37.23 -0.55
CA ARG A 17 -27.30 -36.11 0.40
C ARG A 17 -26.00 -35.84 1.18
N GLY A 18 -25.14 -36.83 1.34
CA GLY A 18 -23.84 -36.69 2.02
C GLY A 18 -22.77 -36.07 1.13
N ALA A 19 -22.68 -36.52 -0.13
CA ALA A 19 -21.72 -36.01 -1.11
C ALA A 19 -21.99 -34.54 -1.45
N ALA A 20 -23.25 -34.15 -1.65
CA ALA A 20 -23.63 -32.77 -1.93
C ALA A 20 -23.24 -31.79 -0.80
N ARG A 21 -23.26 -32.25 0.46
CA ARG A 21 -22.84 -31.46 1.63
C ARG A 21 -21.32 -31.31 1.72
N ALA A 22 -20.57 -32.35 1.36
CA ALA A 22 -19.11 -32.29 1.31
C ALA A 22 -18.60 -31.39 0.17
N SER A 23 -19.29 -31.38 -0.98
CA SER A 23 -18.98 -30.48 -2.10
C SER A 23 -19.29 -29.01 -1.79
N ALA A 24 -20.31 -28.74 -0.97
CA ALA A 24 -20.64 -27.39 -0.51
C ALA A 24 -19.64 -26.83 0.52
N ALA A 25 -18.99 -27.70 1.29
CA ALA A 25 -17.97 -27.31 2.29
C ALA A 25 -16.66 -26.82 1.63
N PHE A 26 -16.33 -27.32 0.44
CA PHE A 26 -15.22 -26.81 -0.39
C PHE A 26 -15.70 -25.74 -1.39
N SER A 27 -16.56 -24.82 -0.92
CA SER A 27 -16.89 -23.61 -1.68
C SER A 27 -15.64 -22.75 -1.84
N ARG A 28 -14.99 -22.89 -3.01
CA ARG A 28 -13.88 -22.09 -3.53
C ARG A 28 -14.30 -20.63 -3.77
N GLY A 29 -14.68 -19.94 -2.71
CA GLY A 29 -15.29 -18.61 -2.75
C GLY A 29 -14.69 -17.68 -1.72
N ASP A 30 -13.36 -17.61 -1.62
CA ASP A 30 -12.71 -16.56 -0.84
C ASP A 30 -12.82 -15.23 -1.59
N HIS A 31 -13.98 -14.56 -1.45
CA HIS A 31 -14.19 -13.17 -1.83
C HIS A 31 -13.60 -12.19 -0.82
N SER A 32 -12.54 -12.59 -0.11
CA SER A 32 -11.84 -11.67 0.79
C SER A 32 -11.25 -10.54 -0.05
N ARG A 33 -11.45 -9.29 0.39
CA ARG A 33 -10.96 -8.10 -0.34
C ARG A 33 -9.44 -8.15 -0.57
N LEU A 34 -8.72 -8.80 0.35
CA LEU A 34 -7.29 -9.09 0.26
C LEU A 34 -6.96 -10.12 -0.82
N GLY A 35 -7.75 -11.20 -0.93
CA GLY A 35 -7.59 -12.22 -1.96
C GLY A 35 -7.80 -11.65 -3.35
N GLN A 36 -8.90 -10.92 -3.57
CA GLN A 36 -9.16 -10.29 -4.88
C GLN A 36 -8.08 -9.28 -5.28
N TRP A 37 -7.59 -8.48 -4.33
CA TRP A 37 -6.50 -7.53 -4.59
C TRP A 37 -5.20 -8.22 -4.98
N PHE A 38 -4.76 -9.25 -4.25
CA PHE A 38 -3.51 -9.94 -4.55
C PHE A 38 -3.51 -10.60 -5.95
N TRP A 39 -4.70 -10.98 -6.43
CA TRP A 39 -4.90 -11.49 -7.79
C TRP A 39 -5.07 -10.40 -8.86
N THR A 40 -5.60 -9.23 -8.50
CA THR A 40 -5.85 -8.13 -9.45
C THR A 40 -4.64 -7.19 -9.62
N ILE A 41 -3.75 -7.14 -8.63
CA ILE A 41 -2.58 -6.26 -8.63
C ILE A 41 -1.57 -6.65 -9.72
N ASP A 42 -1.04 -5.63 -10.39
CA ASP A 42 0.12 -5.79 -11.27
C ASP A 42 1.37 -6.10 -10.45
N LYS A 43 1.74 -7.38 -10.43
CA LYS A 43 2.89 -7.90 -9.68
C LYS A 43 4.21 -7.40 -10.27
N LEU A 44 4.28 -7.15 -11.58
CA LEU A 44 5.49 -6.69 -12.24
C LEU A 44 5.81 -5.26 -11.79
N LEU A 45 4.81 -4.38 -11.79
CA LEU A 45 4.96 -3.02 -11.28
C LEU A 45 5.33 -3.03 -9.79
N LEU A 46 4.67 -3.85 -8.98
CA LEU A 46 5.00 -3.98 -7.56
C LEU A 46 6.44 -4.46 -7.35
N THR A 47 6.92 -5.43 -8.13
CA THR A 47 8.31 -5.89 -8.09
C THR A 47 9.28 -4.77 -8.44
N PHE A 48 9.02 -3.98 -9.50
CA PHE A 48 9.88 -2.84 -9.83
C PHE A 48 9.95 -1.80 -8.71
N VAL A 49 8.82 -1.51 -8.07
CA VAL A 49 8.78 -0.59 -6.91
C VAL A 49 9.63 -1.12 -5.76
N ILE A 50 9.50 -2.41 -5.42
CA ILE A 50 10.28 -3.05 -4.35
C ILE A 50 11.79 -3.01 -4.67
N VAL A 51 12.17 -3.33 -5.91
CA VAL A 51 13.56 -3.27 -6.37
C VAL A 51 14.11 -1.86 -6.28
N LEU A 52 13.33 -0.85 -6.69
CA LEU A 52 13.75 0.55 -6.64
C LEU A 52 13.94 1.03 -5.19
N ILE A 53 13.04 0.64 -4.27
CA ILE A 53 13.19 0.90 -2.84
C ILE A 53 14.47 0.26 -2.30
N GLY A 54 14.73 -1.00 -2.65
CA GLY A 54 15.96 -1.70 -2.25
C GLY A 54 17.23 -1.01 -2.76
N CYS A 55 17.25 -0.62 -4.04
CA CYS A 55 18.34 0.15 -4.64
C CYS A 55 18.57 1.48 -3.89
N GLY A 56 17.51 2.21 -3.58
CA GLY A 56 17.57 3.45 -2.81
C GLY A 56 18.15 3.24 -1.41
N ILE A 57 17.76 2.17 -0.71
CA ILE A 57 18.31 1.84 0.62
C ILE A 57 19.81 1.53 0.52
N ILE A 58 20.25 0.77 -0.47
CA ILE A 58 21.68 0.45 -0.69
C ILE A 58 22.47 1.74 -0.96
N ALA A 59 21.94 2.63 -1.81
CA ALA A 59 22.57 3.91 -2.11
C ALA A 59 22.70 4.79 -0.85
N VAL A 60 21.66 4.87 -0.03
CA VAL A 60 21.70 5.62 1.24
C VAL A 60 22.66 4.97 2.23
N ALA A 61 22.70 3.64 2.32
CA ALA A 61 23.63 2.93 3.20
C ALA A 61 25.09 3.23 2.80
N ALA A 62 25.40 3.25 1.51
CA ALA A 62 26.72 3.62 0.99
C ALA A 62 27.08 5.09 1.26
N ALA A 63 26.10 6.00 1.19
CA ALA A 63 26.32 7.42 1.42
C ALA A 63 26.36 7.82 2.91
N SER A 64 25.70 7.05 3.80
CA SER A 64 25.48 7.39 5.21
C SER A 64 26.77 7.69 6.00
N PRO A 65 27.84 6.88 5.98
CA PRO A 65 29.06 7.18 6.76
C PRO A 65 29.77 8.43 6.23
N ALA A 66 29.85 8.59 4.90
CA ALA A 66 30.45 9.77 4.28
C ALA A 66 29.67 11.05 4.61
N ALA A 67 28.34 10.98 4.65
CA ALA A 67 27.49 12.10 5.05
C ALA A 67 27.60 12.40 6.56
N ALA A 68 27.61 11.36 7.41
CA ALA A 68 27.72 11.51 8.85
C ALA A 68 29.05 12.14 9.26
N GLN A 69 30.17 11.75 8.63
CA GLN A 69 31.47 12.35 8.89
C GLN A 69 31.56 13.81 8.44
N ARG A 70 30.94 14.17 7.31
CA ARG A 70 30.91 15.56 6.82
C ARG A 70 30.03 16.48 7.67
N LEU A 71 28.92 15.96 8.21
CA LEU A 71 27.97 16.74 9.02
C LEU A 71 28.31 16.73 10.52
N SER A 72 29.19 15.82 10.96
CA SER A 72 29.65 15.77 12.35
C SER A 72 30.64 16.90 12.61
N GLY A 73 30.16 17.96 13.27
CA GLY A 73 30.96 19.07 13.76
C GLY A 73 31.38 18.90 15.22
N ALA A 74 32.16 19.85 15.74
CA ALA A 74 32.73 19.83 17.10
C ALA A 74 31.72 19.70 18.26
N ASN A 75 30.42 19.94 18.03
CA ASN A 75 29.37 19.93 19.06
C ASN A 75 28.31 18.82 18.92
N PHE A 76 28.22 18.15 17.76
CA PHE A 76 27.24 17.07 17.53
C PHE A 76 27.84 15.98 16.64
N LYS A 77 27.99 14.77 17.20
CA LYS A 77 28.36 13.57 16.44
C LYS A 77 27.10 12.84 16.00
N TYR A 78 26.90 12.72 14.70
CA TYR A 78 25.90 11.83 14.14
C TYR A 78 26.50 10.42 14.04
N GLY A 79 25.78 9.40 14.49
CA GLY A 79 26.22 8.02 14.26
C GLY A 79 26.24 7.71 12.76
N ASP A 80 27.22 6.93 12.29
CA ASP A 80 27.44 6.65 10.86
C ASP A 80 26.21 6.15 10.09
N LEU A 81 25.22 5.59 10.79
CA LEU A 81 23.98 5.03 10.23
C LEU A 81 22.73 5.88 10.51
N TYR A 82 22.88 7.13 10.98
CA TYR A 82 21.74 7.99 11.33
C TYR A 82 20.79 8.21 10.14
N PHE A 83 21.32 8.54 8.96
CA PHE A 83 20.53 8.78 7.76
C PHE A 83 19.86 7.49 7.25
N LEU A 84 20.57 6.37 7.31
CA LEU A 84 20.02 5.06 6.97
C LEU A 84 18.84 4.67 7.87
N LYS A 85 18.97 4.84 9.19
CA LYS A 85 17.89 4.55 10.15
C LYS A 85 16.63 5.36 9.84
N ARG A 86 16.79 6.66 9.55
CA ARG A 86 15.66 7.52 9.19
C ARG A 86 15.04 7.12 7.85
N GLN A 87 15.85 6.75 6.86
CA GLN A 87 15.36 6.22 5.59
C GLN A 87 14.52 4.96 5.78
N ILE A 88 15.00 4.02 6.60
CA ILE A 88 14.27 2.78 6.91
C ILE A 88 12.94 3.10 7.61
N LEU A 89 12.91 4.02 8.57
CA LEU A 89 11.66 4.43 9.23
C LEU A 89 10.64 4.99 8.23
N TRP A 90 11.07 5.84 7.29
CA TRP A 90 10.19 6.36 6.25
C TRP A 90 9.71 5.29 5.27
N VAL A 91 10.55 4.32 4.91
CA VAL A 91 10.15 3.18 4.06
C VAL A 91 9.12 2.31 4.79
N ILE A 92 9.34 2.00 6.07
CA ILE A 92 8.40 1.24 6.90
C ILE A 92 7.06 1.96 7.03
N ALA A 93 7.03 3.29 7.09
CA ALA A 93 5.78 4.04 7.08
C ALA A 93 5.15 4.11 5.67
N GLY A 94 5.96 4.28 4.63
CA GLY A 94 5.49 4.48 3.25
C GLY A 94 4.91 3.23 2.59
N VAL A 95 5.50 2.06 2.81
CA VAL A 95 5.05 0.80 2.18
C VAL A 95 3.61 0.42 2.63
N PRO A 96 3.26 0.42 3.92
CA PRO A 96 1.89 0.19 4.36
C PRO A 96 0.91 1.23 3.83
N VAL A 97 1.31 2.51 3.75
CA VAL A 97 0.46 3.57 3.17
C VAL A 97 0.19 3.29 1.70
N MET A 98 1.23 2.94 0.92
CA MET A 98 1.09 2.55 -0.49
C MET A 98 0.12 1.37 -0.64
N LEU A 99 0.31 0.32 0.15
CA LEU A 99 -0.57 -0.86 0.13
C LEU A 99 -2.01 -0.50 0.51
N GLY A 100 -2.19 0.30 1.57
CA GLY A 100 -3.51 0.75 2.03
C GLY A 100 -4.26 1.59 0.99
N VAL A 101 -3.58 2.53 0.33
CA VAL A 101 -4.16 3.34 -0.75
C VAL A 101 -4.45 2.48 -1.98
N SER A 102 -3.61 1.49 -2.29
CA SER A 102 -3.83 0.55 -3.39
C SER A 102 -5.08 -0.32 -3.20
N MET A 103 -5.46 -0.62 -1.95
CA MET A 103 -6.69 -1.35 -1.62
C MET A 103 -7.94 -0.45 -1.56
N LEU A 104 -7.79 0.87 -1.70
CA LEU A 104 -8.86 1.81 -1.44
C LEU A 104 -9.89 1.82 -2.58
N PRO A 105 -11.20 1.67 -2.30
CA PRO A 105 -12.23 1.73 -3.33
C PRO A 105 -12.33 3.13 -3.96
N ILE A 106 -12.66 3.16 -5.26
CA ILE A 106 -12.66 4.37 -6.10
C ILE A 106 -13.46 5.55 -5.52
N VAL A 107 -14.58 5.28 -4.83
CA VAL A 107 -15.43 6.31 -4.22
C VAL A 107 -14.67 7.06 -3.12
N TRP A 108 -13.95 6.32 -2.29
CA TRP A 108 -13.15 6.89 -1.21
C TRP A 108 -11.88 7.55 -1.74
N ALA A 109 -11.24 6.98 -2.77
CA ALA A 109 -10.10 7.60 -3.44
C ALA A 109 -10.46 8.99 -4.01
N LYS A 110 -11.63 9.13 -4.65
CA LYS A 110 -12.10 10.44 -5.16
C LYS A 110 -12.34 11.46 -4.04
N ARG A 111 -12.98 11.03 -2.94
CA ARG A 111 -13.22 11.91 -1.78
C ARG A 111 -11.91 12.37 -1.15
N LEU A 112 -10.98 11.45 -0.92
CA LEU A 112 -9.65 11.78 -0.39
C LEU A 112 -8.85 12.67 -1.33
N SER A 113 -9.00 12.53 -2.64
CA SER A 113 -8.35 13.43 -3.60
C SER A 113 -8.86 14.87 -3.45
N ILE A 114 -10.17 15.08 -3.39
CA ILE A 114 -10.74 16.45 -3.24
C ILE A 114 -10.35 17.05 -1.89
N ILE A 115 -10.53 16.29 -0.81
CA ILE A 115 -10.15 16.75 0.54
C ILE A 115 -8.65 17.02 0.60
N GLY A 116 -7.83 16.12 0.06
CA GLY A 116 -6.39 16.24 -0.01
C GLY A 116 -5.95 17.48 -0.79
N THR A 117 -6.59 17.79 -1.92
CA THR A 117 -6.31 19.02 -2.68
C THR A 117 -6.58 20.27 -1.85
N VAL A 118 -7.72 20.34 -1.18
CA VAL A 118 -8.05 21.49 -0.31
C VAL A 118 -7.04 21.61 0.83
N VAL A 119 -6.72 20.51 1.50
CA VAL A 119 -5.73 20.49 2.59
C VAL A 119 -4.35 20.91 2.12
N LEU A 120 -3.90 20.41 0.97
CA LEU A 120 -2.59 20.77 0.39
C LEU A 120 -2.55 22.24 -0.04
N LEU A 121 -3.64 22.80 -0.57
CA LEU A 121 -3.75 24.22 -0.88
C LEU A 121 -3.66 25.08 0.38
N VAL A 122 -4.35 24.68 1.44
CA VAL A 122 -4.26 25.36 2.74
C VAL A 122 -2.84 25.28 3.28
N CYS A 123 -2.21 24.10 3.29
CA CYS A 123 -0.80 23.95 3.67
C CYS A 123 0.09 24.88 2.84
N LEU A 124 -0.10 24.96 1.52
CA LEU A 124 0.67 25.85 0.65
C LEU A 124 0.50 27.33 1.03
N MET A 125 -0.71 27.76 1.36
CA MET A 125 -0.96 29.12 1.88
C MET A 125 -0.31 29.34 3.26
N LEU A 126 -0.15 28.30 4.08
CA LEU A 126 0.51 28.36 5.39
C LEU A 126 2.04 28.38 5.30
N VAL A 127 2.64 27.85 4.22
CA VAL A 127 4.11 27.81 4.00
C VAL A 127 4.78 29.16 4.30
N PRO A 128 4.34 30.32 3.76
CA PRO A 128 5.02 31.61 3.99
C PRO A 128 4.90 32.15 5.44
N PHE A 129 3.97 31.65 6.24
CA PHE A 129 3.80 32.11 7.63
C PHE A 129 4.59 31.27 8.63
N PHE A 130 4.56 29.95 8.48
CA PHE A 130 5.09 29.01 9.48
C PHE A 130 6.26 28.16 8.99
N GLY A 131 6.63 28.25 7.72
CA GLY A 131 7.64 27.36 7.17
C GLY A 131 9.04 27.59 7.76
N ALA A 132 9.81 26.52 7.89
CA ALA A 132 11.23 26.59 8.20
C ALA A 132 11.99 27.05 6.95
N GLY A 133 12.74 28.14 7.09
CA GLY A 133 13.68 28.61 6.08
C GLY A 133 14.89 27.68 5.98
N ALA A 134 15.17 27.17 4.79
CA ALA A 134 16.41 26.45 4.49
C ALA A 134 16.99 26.99 3.18
N ASN A 135 18.31 27.27 3.15
CA ASN A 135 19.01 27.81 1.97
C ASN A 135 18.37 29.09 1.38
N GLY A 136 17.87 30.00 2.24
CA GLY A 136 17.32 31.30 1.83
C GLY A 136 15.88 31.27 1.29
N ALA A 137 15.17 30.13 1.34
CA ALA A 137 13.77 30.02 0.97
C ALA A 137 12.95 29.23 1.99
N GLN A 138 11.70 29.64 2.20
CA GLN A 138 10.76 28.98 3.11
C GLN A 138 9.89 28.00 2.30
N ARG A 139 10.19 26.69 2.40
CA ARG A 139 9.58 25.64 1.56
C ARG A 139 9.15 24.40 2.34
N TRP A 140 9.47 24.36 3.63
CA TRP A 140 9.22 23.24 4.52
C TRP A 140 8.24 23.72 5.57
N LEU A 141 7.08 23.07 5.70
CA LEU A 141 6.24 23.22 6.90
C LEU A 141 6.77 22.29 8.00
#